data_AF-K3XSL4-F1
#
_entry.id   AF-K3XSL4-F1
#
_cell.length_a   1.000
_cell.length_b   1.000
_cell.length_c   1.000
_cell.angle_alpha   90.00
_cell.angle_beta   90.00
_cell.angle_gamma   90.00
#
_symmetry.space_group_name_H-M   'P 1'
#
loop_
_entity.id
_entity.type
_entity.pdbx_description
1 polymer ?
#
loop_
_entity_poly.entity_id
_entity_poly.type
_entity_poly.pdbx_seq_one_letter_code
_entity_poly.pdbx_strand_id
1 'polypeptide(L)'
;LVLSLLYHCLAAWGTRSRKRVDKADRKTFDSMVLLISWCIWLERNCWTFNSTEKNVVQLIQTIIDEASLWVAARFNSLAPLTMPTSNSNTDVGREIISL
;
A
#
# COMPACT_ATOMS: atom_id res chain seq x y z
N LEU A 1 -1.96 -1.99 23.96
CA LEU A 1 -0.85 -2.97 23.97
C LEU A 1 -0.46 -3.43 22.57
N VAL A 2 -1.35 -4.07 21.80
CA VAL A 2 -0.99 -4.57 20.47
C VAL A 2 -0.84 -3.45 19.41
N LEU A 3 -1.49 -2.30 19.61
CA LEU A 3 -1.27 -1.07 18.82
C LEU A 3 0.10 -0.42 19.14
N SER A 4 0.49 -0.37 20.41
CA SER A 4 1.75 0.23 20.86
C SER A 4 2.97 -0.56 20.39
N LEU A 5 2.85 -1.89 20.31
CA LEU A 5 3.90 -2.78 19.81
C LEU A 5 4.03 -2.71 18.28
N LEU A 6 2.91 -2.67 17.56
CA LEU A 6 2.92 -2.50 16.11
C LEU A 6 3.51 -1.13 15.73
N TYR A 7 3.13 -0.07 16.45
CA TYR A 7 3.67 1.27 16.25
C TYR A 7 5.18 1.34 16.49
N HIS A 8 5.69 0.80 17.60
CA HIS A 8 7.13 0.78 17.86
C HIS A 8 7.90 -0.04 16.82
N CYS A 9 7.36 -1.19 16.41
CA CYS A 9 8.02 -2.05 15.43
C CYS A 9 8.04 -1.41 14.04
N LEU A 10 6.92 -0.86 13.58
CA LEU A 10 6.85 -0.11 12.31
C LEU A 10 7.68 1.18 12.36
N ALA A 11 7.74 1.88 13.47
CA ALA A 11 8.57 3.09 13.61
C ALA A 11 10.06 2.76 13.59
N ALA A 12 10.48 1.69 14.30
CA ALA A 12 11.87 1.25 14.31
C ALA A 12 12.28 0.70 12.93
N TRP A 13 11.46 -0.15 12.32
CA TRP A 13 11.67 -0.65 10.96
C TRP A 13 11.64 0.49 9.95
N GLY A 14 10.66 1.39 10.02
CA GLY A 14 10.51 2.54 9.14
C GLY A 14 11.74 3.44 9.18
N THR A 15 12.26 3.74 10.37
CA THR A 15 13.49 4.54 10.53
C THR A 15 14.72 3.84 9.95
N ARG A 16 14.82 2.52 10.12
CA ARG A 16 15.93 1.71 9.57
C ARG A 16 15.85 1.59 8.04
N SER A 17 14.65 1.37 7.52
CA SER A 17 14.37 1.24 6.09
C SER A 17 14.51 2.57 5.36
N ARG A 18 14.10 3.69 5.96
CA ARG A 18 14.26 5.05 5.41
C ARG A 18 15.74 5.40 5.13
N LYS A 19 16.69 4.84 5.89
CA LYS A 19 18.14 5.01 5.62
C LYS A 19 18.59 4.36 4.31
N ARG A 20 17.83 3.40 3.79
CA ARG A 20 18.08 2.68 2.53
C ARG A 20 17.32 3.27 1.35
N VAL A 21 16.43 4.23 1.60
CA VAL A 21 15.61 4.90 0.59
C VAL A 21 16.27 6.22 0.21
N ASP A 22 16.35 6.46 -1.10
CA ASP A 22 16.87 7.71 -1.64
C ASP A 22 16.08 8.92 -1.11
N LYS A 23 16.72 10.08 -0.96
CA LYS A 23 16.05 11.29 -0.45
C LYS A 23 14.81 11.65 -1.27
N ALA A 24 14.81 11.40 -2.58
CA ALA A 24 13.66 11.65 -3.45
C ALA A 24 12.44 10.80 -3.09
N ASP A 25 12.64 9.55 -2.69
CA ASP A 25 11.58 8.56 -2.50
C ASP A 25 11.08 8.46 -1.04
N ARG A 26 11.75 9.12 -0.10
CA ARG A 26 11.39 9.09 1.33
C ARG A 26 9.98 9.58 1.59
N LYS A 27 9.52 10.60 0.85
CA LYS A 27 8.17 11.14 1.00
C LYS A 27 7.12 10.08 0.64
N THR A 28 7.31 9.40 -0.48
CA THR A 28 6.46 8.28 -0.91
C THR A 28 6.49 7.15 0.11
N PHE A 29 7.67 6.76 0.57
CA PHE A 29 7.84 5.72 1.59
C PHE A 29 7.12 6.06 2.90
N ASP A 30 7.30 7.28 3.43
CA ASP A 30 6.66 7.71 4.68
C ASP A 30 5.13 7.72 4.54
N SER A 31 4.61 8.15 3.38
CA SER A 31 3.16 8.11 3.09
C SER A 31 2.61 6.69 2.95
N MET A 32 3.37 5.76 2.35
CA MET A 32 3.00 4.35 2.32
C MET A 32 2.93 3.75 3.72
N VAL A 33 3.95 4.00 4.54
CA VAL A 33 4.00 3.48 5.91
C VAL A 33 2.83 4.03 6.73
N LEU A 34 2.48 5.31 6.55
CA LEU A 34 1.31 5.91 7.18
C LEU A 34 0.01 5.22 6.73
N LEU A 35 -0.17 5.03 5.42
CA LEU A 35 -1.36 4.40 4.86
C LEU A 35 -1.55 2.95 5.35
N ILE A 36 -0.48 2.16 5.32
CA ILE A 36 -0.48 0.77 5.82
C ILE A 36 -0.82 0.75 7.32
N SER A 37 -0.20 1.63 8.11
CA SER A 37 -0.47 1.73 9.54
C SER A 37 -1.93 2.11 9.82
N TRP A 38 -2.48 3.02 9.01
CA TRP A 38 -3.88 3.45 9.08
C TRP A 38 -4.84 2.31 8.76
N CYS A 39 -4.61 1.56 7.68
CA CYS A 39 -5.45 0.41 7.31
C CYS A 39 -5.40 -0.70 8.37
N ILE A 40 -4.25 -0.98 8.97
CA ILE A 40 -4.14 -1.95 10.07
C ILE A 40 -4.89 -1.46 11.31
N TRP A 41 -4.82 -0.16 11.62
CA TRP A 41 -5.59 0.43 12.71
C TRP A 41 -7.10 0.29 12.46
N LEU A 42 -7.54 0.62 11.24
CA LEU A 42 -8.95 0.53 10.85
C LEU A 42 -9.47 -0.91 10.91
N GLU A 43 -8.69 -1.87 10.40
CA GLU A 43 -9.00 -3.30 10.45
C GLU A 43 -9.17 -3.79 11.90
N ARG A 44 -8.27 -3.38 12.80
CA ARG A 44 -8.38 -3.73 14.22
C ARG A 44 -9.55 -3.09 14.93
N ASN A 45 -9.90 -1.86 14.56
CA ASN A 45 -11.10 -1.21 15.07
C ASN A 45 -12.36 -1.91 14.55
N CYS A 46 -12.40 -2.30 13.27
CA CYS A 46 -13.49 -3.09 12.71
C CYS A 46 -13.60 -4.48 13.37
N TRP A 47 -12.48 -5.15 13.66
CA TRP A 47 -12.49 -6.42 14.38
C TRP A 47 -13.05 -6.31 15.80
N THR A 48 -12.71 -5.23 16.49
CA THR A 48 -13.20 -4.97 17.86
C THR A 48 -14.70 -4.66 17.90
N PHE A 49 -15.25 -4.04 16.84
CA PHE A 49 -16.65 -3.59 16.83
C PHE A 49 -17.61 -4.48 16.03
N ASN A 50 -17.14 -5.29 15.07
CA ASN A 50 -18.02 -5.95 14.10
C ASN A 50 -17.81 -7.47 13.97
N SER A 51 -16.87 -8.09 14.71
CA SER A 51 -16.55 -9.53 14.65
C SER A 51 -16.42 -10.12 13.23
N THR A 52 -16.08 -9.29 12.25
CA THR A 52 -15.90 -9.71 10.87
C THR A 52 -14.40 -9.64 10.57
N GLU A 53 -13.75 -10.79 10.39
CA GLU A 53 -12.35 -10.84 9.96
C GLU A 53 -12.30 -10.54 8.44
N LYS A 54 -11.70 -9.41 8.02
CA LYS A 54 -11.34 -9.29 6.61
C LYS A 54 -10.10 -10.13 6.34
N ASN A 55 -10.13 -10.82 5.21
CA ASN A 55 -8.96 -11.56 4.72
C ASN A 55 -7.84 -10.57 4.39
N VAL A 56 -6.57 -10.95 4.59
CA VAL A 56 -5.37 -10.17 4.20
C VAL A 56 -5.47 -9.67 2.76
N VAL A 57 -6.03 -10.47 1.85
CA VAL A 57 -6.26 -10.07 0.44
C VAL A 57 -7.22 -8.88 0.34
N GLN A 58 -8.29 -8.85 1.13
CA GLN A 58 -9.24 -7.74 1.16
C GLN A 58 -8.63 -6.48 1.80
N LEU A 59 -7.75 -6.66 2.79
CA LEU A 59 -7.00 -5.55 3.39
C LEU A 59 -6.04 -4.93 2.38
N ILE A 60 -5.32 -5.75 1.60
CA ILE A 60 -4.44 -5.27 0.53
C ILE A 60 -5.25 -4.52 -0.53
N GLN A 61 -6.40 -5.04 -0.94
CA GLN A 61 -7.29 -4.35 -1.88
C GLN A 61 -7.74 -3.00 -1.33
N THR A 62 -8.11 -2.94 -0.04
CA THR A 62 -8.49 -1.67 0.62
C THR A 62 -7.34 -0.66 0.61
N ILE A 63 -6.10 -1.10 0.83
CA ILE A 63 -4.91 -0.23 0.75
C ILE A 63 -4.72 0.32 -0.67
N ILE A 64 -4.90 -0.53 -1.70
CA ILE A 64 -4.77 -0.12 -3.11
C ILE A 64 -5.87 0.87 -3.50
N ASP A 65 -7.12 0.62 -3.09
CA ASP A 65 -8.26 1.49 -3.37
C ASP A 65 -8.06 2.86 -2.71
N GLU A 66 -7.63 2.89 -1.45
CA GLU A 66 -7.34 4.12 -0.71
C GLU A 66 -6.15 4.88 -1.33
N ALA A 67 -5.08 4.18 -1.71
CA ALA A 67 -3.96 4.78 -2.43
C ALA A 67 -4.42 5.41 -3.76
N SER A 68 -5.33 4.74 -4.48
CA SER A 68 -5.90 5.22 -5.74
C SER A 68 -6.73 6.50 -5.52
N LEU A 69 -7.48 6.57 -4.41
CA LEU A 69 -8.22 7.76 -4.03
C LEU A 69 -7.28 8.93 -3.70
N TRP A 70 -6.15 8.67 -3.03
CA TRP A 70 -5.16 9.69 -2.72
C TRP A 70 -4.49 10.23 -3.99
N VAL A 71 -4.18 9.35 -4.96
CA VAL A 71 -3.68 9.74 -6.28
C VAL A 71 -4.71 10.59 -7.03
N ALA A 72 -5.99 10.20 -7.00
CA ALA A 72 -7.08 11.00 -7.58
C ALA A 72 -7.22 12.38 -6.91
N ALA A 73 -6.92 12.48 -5.61
CA ALA A 73 -6.80 13.74 -4.86
C ALA A 73 -5.48 14.50 -5.14
N ARG A 74 -4.76 14.14 -6.20
CA ARG A 74 -3.49 14.73 -6.67
C ARG A 74 -2.28 14.43 -5.78
N PHE A 75 -2.37 13.44 -4.90
CA PHE A 75 -1.22 12.93 -4.16
C PHE A 75 -0.46 11.89 -5.00
N ASN A 76 0.22 12.37 -6.06
CA ASN A 76 0.86 11.53 -7.06
C ASN A 76 2.04 10.69 -6.54
N SER A 77 2.54 10.94 -5.32
CA SER A 77 3.62 10.15 -4.72
C SER A 77 3.26 8.67 -4.57
N LEU A 78 1.97 8.32 -4.45
CA LEU A 78 1.52 6.92 -4.33
C LEU A 78 1.14 6.27 -5.67
N ALA A 79 1.26 6.98 -6.80
CA ALA A 79 0.94 6.45 -8.13
C ALA A 79 1.64 5.13 -8.48
N PRO A 80 2.91 4.87 -8.06
CA PRO A 80 3.57 3.59 -8.32
C PRO A 80 2.87 2.37 -7.68
N LEU A 81 1.99 2.57 -6.69
CA LEU A 81 1.28 1.50 -5.99
C LEU A 81 -0.08 1.19 -6.59
N THR A 82 -0.64 2.16 -7.32
CA THR A 82 -1.98 2.10 -7.88
C THR A 82 -1.95 1.66 -9.34
N MET A 83 -0.79 1.78 -9.99
CA MET A 83 -0.63 1.27 -11.35
C MET A 83 -0.67 -0.26 -11.32
N PRO A 84 -1.59 -0.92 -12.04
CA PRO A 84 -1.43 -2.34 -12.33
C PRO A 84 -0.11 -2.45 -13.08
N THR A 85 0.83 -3.23 -12.56
CA THR A 85 2.06 -3.54 -13.27
C THR A 85 1.64 -4.25 -14.55
N SER A 86 1.52 -3.51 -15.65
CA SER A 86 1.34 -4.08 -16.98
C SER A 86 2.57 -4.93 -17.22
N ASN A 87 2.42 -6.23 -17.01
CA ASN A 87 3.38 -7.22 -17.41
C ASN A 87 3.40 -7.19 -18.94
N SER A 88 4.39 -6.50 -19.49
CA SER A 88 4.65 -6.34 -20.93
C SER A 88 4.99 -7.65 -21.67
N ASN A 89 4.55 -8.81 -21.16
CA ASN A 89 4.63 -10.10 -21.84
C ASN A 89 3.35 -10.46 -22.60
N THR A 90 2.30 -9.62 -22.60
CA THR A 90 1.07 -9.89 -23.37
C THR A 90 0.93 -9.04 -24.64
N ASP A 91 1.85 -8.11 -24.91
CA ASP A 91 1.78 -7.27 -26.12
C ASP A 91 2.37 -7.96 -27.36
N VAL A 92 3.25 -8.96 -27.18
CA VAL A 92 3.81 -9.74 -28.30
C VAL A 92 2.77 -10.74 -28.88
N GLY A 93 1.75 -11.10 -28.11
CA GLY A 93 0.75 -12.09 -28.52
C GLY A 93 -0.37 -11.56 -29.42
N ARG A 94 -0.53 -10.23 -29.55
CA ARG A 94 -1.57 -9.61 -30.37
C ARG A 94 -1.14 -9.33 -31.82
N GLU A 95 0.16 -9.33 -32.12
CA GLU A 95 0.66 -9.22 -33.50
C GLU A 95 0.57 -10.52 -34.30
N ILE A 96 0.48 -11.70 -33.67
CA ILE A 96 0.49 -13.00 -34.38
C ILE A 96 -0.90 -13.37 -34.96
N ILE A 97 -1.99 -12.71 -34.53
CA ILE A 97 -3.35 -13.02 -35.03
C ILE A 97 -3.77 -12.10 -36.21
N SER A 98 -2.85 -11.29 -36.75
CA SER A 98 -3.13 -10.46 -37.95
C SER A 98 -2.37 -10.87 -39.21
N LEU A 99 -1.94 -12.13 -39.31
CA LEU A 99 -1.48 -12.78 -40.55
C LEU A 99 -2.27 -14.06 -40.78
#